data_AF-A0A285N9D9-F1
#
_entry.id   AF-A0A285N9D9-F1
#
_cell.length_a   1.000
_cell.length_b   1.000
_cell.length_c   1.000
_cell.angle_alpha   90.00
_cell.angle_beta   90.00
_cell.angle_gamma   90.00
#
_symmetry.space_group_name_H-M   'P 1'
#
loop_
_entity.id
_entity.type
_entity.pdbx_description
1 polymer ?
#
loop_
_entity_poly.entity_id
_entity_poly.type
_entity_poly.pdbx_seq_one_letter_code
_entity_poly.pdbx_strand_id
1 'polypeptide(L)'
;MSVTGTTLAADGSSPDDRHQTVRIDRSNAVERYRYVCPNGHTDWDRTNNHVWCRSCRQQAENGDDVHPEHWEIYDKKLDKEIPWDAVELVADRGNWSAQRRRHRATR
;
A
#
# COMPACT_ATOMS: atom_id res chain seq x y z
N MET A 1 -43.05 23.63 -22.86
CA MET A 1 -41.65 23.54 -23.32
C MET A 1 -40.83 23.18 -22.09
N SER A 2 -40.72 21.88 -21.79
CA SER A 2 -40.11 21.40 -20.54
C SER A 2 -38.63 21.17 -20.79
N VAL A 3 -37.77 21.91 -20.09
CA VAL A 3 -36.32 21.72 -20.13
C VAL A 3 -35.96 20.52 -19.25
N THR A 4 -35.51 19.45 -19.90
CA THR A 4 -34.99 18.25 -19.23
C THR A 4 -33.66 18.61 -18.59
N GLY A 5 -33.56 18.44 -17.27
CA GLY A 5 -32.36 18.71 -16.50
C GLY A 5 -31.18 17.88 -17.00
N THR A 6 -30.11 18.57 -17.40
CA THR A 6 -28.80 17.99 -17.69
C THR A 6 -28.25 17.40 -16.39
N THR A 7 -28.17 16.08 -16.31
CA THR A 7 -27.40 15.38 -15.29
C THR A 7 -25.93 15.75 -15.50
N LEU A 8 -25.40 16.63 -14.65
CA LEU A 8 -23.99 16.97 -14.59
C LEU A 8 -23.22 15.67 -14.29
N ALA A 9 -22.58 15.10 -15.31
CA ALA A 9 -21.56 14.09 -15.12
C ALA A 9 -20.42 14.75 -14.34
N ALA A 10 -20.05 14.17 -13.20
CA ALA A 10 -18.95 14.66 -12.40
C ALA A 10 -17.64 14.46 -13.17
N ASP A 11 -17.01 15.55 -13.62
CA ASP A 11 -15.64 15.60 -14.15
C ASP A 11 -14.63 15.39 -13.01
N GLY A 12 -14.61 14.20 -12.41
CA GLY A 12 -13.48 13.63 -11.65
C GLY A 12 -12.73 14.52 -10.65
N SER A 13 -13.39 15.47 -10.00
CA SER A 13 -12.79 16.40 -9.03
C SER A 13 -13.48 16.35 -7.66
N SER A 14 -14.33 15.35 -7.44
CA SER A 14 -15.12 15.26 -6.23
C SER A 14 -14.24 14.76 -5.08
N PRO A 15 -14.36 15.29 -3.86
CA PRO A 15 -13.71 14.70 -2.69
C PRO A 15 -14.15 13.25 -2.42
N ASP A 16 -15.23 12.81 -3.07
CA ASP A 16 -15.73 11.43 -3.08
C ASP A 16 -14.91 10.49 -4.00
N ASP A 17 -14.17 11.02 -4.98
CA ASP A 17 -13.22 10.26 -5.82
C ASP A 17 -11.88 9.98 -5.10
N ARG A 18 -11.72 10.50 -3.87
CA ARG A 18 -10.56 10.17 -3.04
C ARG A 18 -10.64 8.69 -2.70
N HIS A 19 -9.69 7.93 -3.23
CA HIS A 19 -9.60 6.50 -2.94
C HIS A 19 -9.63 6.29 -1.43
N GLN A 20 -10.50 5.38 -0.98
CA GLN A 20 -10.66 5.09 0.44
C GLN A 20 -9.31 4.71 1.03
N THR A 21 -8.80 5.50 1.99
CA THR A 21 -7.52 5.24 2.62
C THR A 21 -7.56 3.90 3.36
N VAL A 22 -6.72 2.96 2.96
CA VAL A 22 -6.61 1.64 3.57
C VAL A 22 -5.43 1.62 4.52
N ARG A 23 -5.72 1.40 5.81
CA ARG A 23 -4.69 1.21 6.83
C ARG A 23 -4.21 -0.23 6.81
N ILE A 24 -2.91 -0.42 6.68
CA ILE A 24 -2.27 -1.74 6.67
C ILE A 24 -1.27 -1.82 7.82
N ASP A 25 -1.50 -2.72 8.77
CA ASP A 25 -0.53 -3.08 9.79
C ASP A 25 0.25 -4.33 9.36
N ARG A 26 1.57 -4.19 9.12
CA ARG A 26 2.40 -5.34 8.70
C ARG A 26 2.98 -6.13 9.87
N SER A 27 2.85 -5.64 11.10
CA SER A 27 3.25 -6.36 12.31
C SER A 27 2.24 -7.47 12.65
N ASN A 28 0.99 -7.30 12.23
CA ASN A 28 -0.06 -8.31 12.29
C ASN A 28 0.12 -9.36 11.18
N ALA A 29 0.29 -10.62 11.58
CA ALA A 29 0.44 -11.73 10.65
C ALA A 29 -0.75 -11.84 9.68
N VAL A 30 -1.98 -11.59 10.14
CA VAL A 30 -3.19 -11.72 9.30
C VAL A 30 -3.18 -10.69 8.17
N GLU A 31 -2.86 -9.44 8.50
CA GLU A 31 -2.79 -8.34 7.53
C GLU A 31 -1.61 -8.52 6.57
N ARG A 32 -0.46 -9.00 7.07
CA ARG A 32 0.71 -9.32 6.24
C ARG A 32 0.42 -10.33 5.13
N TYR A 33 -0.41 -11.35 5.38
CA TYR A 33 -0.78 -12.35 4.37
C TYR A 33 -1.98 -11.93 3.51
N ARG A 34 -2.74 -10.92 3.95
CA ARG A 34 -3.91 -10.38 3.25
C ARG A 34 -3.52 -9.40 2.14
N TYR A 35 -2.59 -8.49 2.44
CA TYR A 35 -2.13 -7.47 1.51
C TYR A 35 -0.88 -7.93 0.77
N VAL A 36 -1.01 -8.21 -0.52
CA VAL A 36 0.02 -8.80 -1.36
C VAL A 36 0.32 -7.92 -2.56
N CYS A 37 1.43 -8.16 -3.26
CA CYS A 37 1.65 -7.52 -4.55
C CYS A 37 0.59 -8.02 -5.56
N PRO A 38 0.37 -7.34 -6.71
CA PRO A 38 -0.60 -7.78 -7.72
C PRO A 38 -0.35 -9.20 -8.24
N ASN A 39 0.88 -9.69 -8.18
CA ASN A 39 1.24 -11.08 -8.49
C ASN A 39 0.99 -12.08 -7.34
N GLY A 40 0.45 -11.64 -6.20
CA GLY A 40 0.09 -12.49 -5.07
C GLY A 40 1.19 -12.75 -4.04
N HIS A 41 2.37 -12.13 -4.17
CA HIS A 41 3.48 -12.29 -3.23
C HIS A 41 3.34 -11.40 -1.98
N THR A 42 3.76 -11.93 -0.83
CA THR A 42 3.73 -11.22 0.46
C THR A 42 5.06 -10.52 0.79
N ASP A 43 6.14 -10.85 0.07
CA ASP A 43 7.50 -10.32 0.27
C ASP A 43 7.71 -9.04 -0.55
N TRP A 44 6.88 -8.05 -0.27
CA TRP A 44 7.00 -6.71 -0.81
C TRP A 44 7.47 -5.72 0.26
N ASP A 45 8.18 -4.67 -0.16
CA ASP A 45 8.69 -3.58 0.66
C ASP A 45 8.16 -2.23 0.16
N ARG A 46 8.22 -1.22 1.02
CA ARG A 46 7.70 0.12 0.73
C ARG A 46 8.84 1.00 0.24
N THR A 47 8.77 1.44 -1.00
CA THR A 47 9.65 2.47 -1.54
C THR A 47 8.97 3.84 -1.39
N ASN A 48 9.70 4.94 -1.62
CA ASN A 48 9.19 6.30 -1.46
C ASN A 48 7.84 6.55 -2.16
N ASN A 49 7.60 5.95 -3.33
CA ASN A 49 6.41 6.21 -4.15
C ASN A 49 5.72 4.95 -4.70
N HIS A 50 6.28 3.76 -4.50
CA HIS A 50 5.76 2.52 -5.05
C HIS A 50 6.11 1.35 -4.14
N VAL A 51 5.49 0.21 -4.41
CA VAL A 51 5.75 -1.07 -3.78
C VAL A 51 6.83 -1.80 -4.55
N TRP A 52 7.81 -2.36 -3.85
CA TRP A 52 8.85 -3.16 -4.46
C TRP A 52 8.75 -4.62 -3.98
N CYS A 53 8.57 -5.57 -4.89
CA CYS A 53 8.46 -6.99 -4.57
C CYS A 53 9.75 -7.74 -4.87
N ARG A 54 10.34 -8.37 -3.85
CA ARG A 54 11.56 -9.17 -3.98
C ARG A 54 11.32 -10.43 -4.81
N SER A 55 10.16 -11.07 -4.67
CA SER A 55 9.81 -12.26 -5.44
C SER A 55 9.65 -11.93 -6.92
N CYS A 56 8.96 -10.83 -7.26
CA CYS A 56 8.84 -10.37 -8.64
C CYS A 56 10.21 -10.02 -9.24
N ARG A 57 11.10 -9.39 -8.46
CA ARG A 57 12.48 -9.11 -8.89
C ARG A 57 13.24 -10.39 -9.25
N GLN A 58 13.16 -11.42 -8.43
CA GLN A 58 13.82 -12.70 -8.70
C GLN A 58 13.26 -13.39 -9.96
N GLN A 59 11.95 -13.33 -10.18
CA GLN A 59 11.33 -13.86 -11.40
C GLN A 59 11.78 -13.08 -12.66
N ALA A 60 11.81 -11.75 -12.57
CA ALA A 60 12.37 -10.91 -13.64
C ALA A 60 13.83 -11.28 -13.96
N GLU A 61 14.64 -11.54 -12.92
CA GLU A 61 16.02 -12.00 -13.07
C GLU A 61 16.13 -13.41 -13.69
N ASN A 62 15.10 -14.25 -13.53
CA ASN A 62 15.00 -15.58 -14.14
C ASN A 62 14.47 -15.56 -15.58
N GLY A 63 14.08 -14.39 -16.09
CA GLY A 63 13.57 -14.22 -17.45
C GLY A 63 12.05 -14.26 -17.61
N ASP A 64 11.30 -14.20 -16.51
CA ASP A 64 9.84 -14.02 -16.54
C ASP A 64 9.47 -12.57 -16.89
N ASP A 65 8.33 -12.40 -17.59
CA ASP A 65 7.77 -11.08 -17.94
C ASP A 65 7.01 -10.47 -16.75
N VAL A 66 7.73 -10.18 -15.66
CA VAL A 66 7.16 -9.55 -14.47
C VAL A 66 7.99 -8.35 -14.03
N HIS A 67 7.30 -7.29 -13.59
CA HIS A 67 7.95 -6.11 -13.03
C HIS A 67 8.09 -6.22 -11.51
N PRO A 68 9.24 -5.87 -10.92
CA PRO A 68 9.43 -5.86 -9.47
C PRO A 68 8.74 -4.71 -8.76
N GLU A 69 8.45 -3.63 -9.48
CA GLU A 69 7.84 -2.43 -8.96
C GLU A 69 6.33 -2.47 -9.24
N HIS A 70 5.52 -2.06 -8.27
CA HIS A 70 4.07 -2.02 -8.37
C HIS A 70 3.54 -0.74 -7.71
N TRP A 71 2.51 -0.13 -8.31
CA TRP A 71 1.92 1.12 -7.82
C TRP A 71 0.65 0.84 -7.01
N GLU A 72 0.40 -0.44 -6.77
CA GLU A 72 -0.84 -1.00 -6.27
C GLU A 72 -0.52 -2.15 -5.32
N ILE A 73 -1.42 -2.37 -4.35
CA ILE A 73 -1.44 -3.51 -3.45
C ILE A 73 -2.74 -4.27 -3.69
N TYR A 74 -2.64 -5.58 -3.78
CA TYR A 74 -3.79 -6.45 -3.89
C TYR A 74 -4.30 -6.85 -2.49
N ASP A 75 -5.58 -6.59 -2.22
CA ASP A 75 -6.26 -7.07 -1.03
C ASP A 75 -6.96 -8.40 -1.31
N LYS A 76 -6.42 -9.50 -0.77
CA LYS A 76 -7.00 -10.85 -0.96
C LYS A 76 -8.39 -11.04 -0.39
N LYS A 77 -8.80 -10.21 0.59
CA LYS A 77 -10.11 -10.36 1.24
C LYS A 77 -11.23 -9.68 0.46
N LEU A 78 -10.94 -8.52 -0.11
CA LEU A 78 -11.88 -7.75 -0.93
C LEU A 78 -11.76 -8.09 -2.41
N ASP A 79 -10.69 -8.80 -2.81
CA ASP A 79 -10.37 -9.16 -4.19
C ASP A 79 -10.25 -7.90 -5.07
N LYS A 80 -9.50 -6.92 -4.56
CA LYS A 80 -9.38 -5.58 -5.15
C LYS A 80 -7.96 -5.05 -5.10
N GLU A 81 -7.61 -4.29 -6.12
CA GLU A 81 -6.37 -3.53 -6.21
C GLU A 81 -6.57 -2.17 -5.55
N ILE A 82 -5.67 -1.84 -4.63
CA ILE A 82 -5.65 -0.59 -3.88
C ILE A 82 -4.41 0.18 -4.37
N PRO A 83 -4.56 1.39 -4.92
CA PRO A 83 -3.39 2.17 -5.30
C PRO A 83 -2.58 2.55 -4.07
N TRP A 84 -1.26 2.57 -4.22
CA TRP A 84 -0.32 2.84 -3.15
C TRP A 84 -0.54 4.20 -2.48
N ASP A 85 -1.00 5.21 -3.24
CA ASP A 85 -1.35 6.53 -2.72
C ASP A 85 -2.47 6.48 -1.65
N ALA A 86 -3.37 5.49 -1.76
CA ALA A 86 -4.42 5.26 -0.79
C ALA A 86 -3.98 4.39 0.40
N VAL A 87 -2.74 3.86 0.40
CA VAL A 87 -2.26 2.96 1.45
C VAL A 87 -1.58 3.75 2.58
N GLU A 88 -2.17 3.67 3.77
CA GLU A 88 -1.55 4.17 5.00
C GLU A 88 -0.93 3.00 5.76
N LEU A 89 0.39 2.84 5.67
CA LEU A 89 1.07 1.85 6.50
C LEU A 89 1.11 2.31 7.94
N VAL A 90 0.41 1.57 8.80
CA VAL A 90 0.52 1.70 10.25
C VAL A 90 1.93 1.27 10.58
N ALA A 91 2.82 2.27 10.71
CA ALA A 91 4.21 2.02 11.07
C ALA A 91 4.21 1.15 12.33
N ASP A 92 5.00 0.08 12.30
CA ASP A 92 5.46 -0.58 13.51
C ASP A 92 6.09 0.52 14.37
N ARG A 93 5.30 1.05 15.32
CA ARG A 93 5.81 1.91 16.37
C ARG A 93 6.53 1.01 17.36
N GLY A 94 7.59 0.34 16.91
CA GLY A 94 8.74 0.15 17.75
C GLY A 94 9.17 1.53 18.24
N ASN A 95 9.00 1.76 19.53
CA ASN A 95 9.27 2.99 20.26
C ASN A 95 10.72 3.51 20.15
N TRP A 96 11.14 4.07 19.02
CA TRP A 96 12.48 4.68 18.89
C TRP A 96 12.76 5.78 19.94
N SER A 97 11.74 6.34 20.58
CA SER A 97 11.85 7.32 21.67
C SER A 97 12.09 6.75 23.09
N ALA A 98 12.16 5.43 23.29
CA ALA A 98 12.48 4.82 24.60
C ALA A 98 13.96 4.43 24.76
N GLN A 99 14.75 4.32 23.68
CA GLN A 99 16.13 3.80 23.74
C GLN A 99 17.22 4.87 23.96
N ARG A 100 16.90 6.17 23.88
CA ARG A 100 17.84 7.28 24.16
C ARG A 100 17.88 7.77 25.62
N ARG A 101 17.50 6.93 26.59
CA ARG A 101 17.68 7.20 28.04
C ARG A 101 18.38 6.08 28.81
N ARG A 102 19.30 5.33 28.19
CA ARG A 102 20.18 4.36 28.89
C ARG A 102 21.66 4.41 28.45
N HIS A 103 22.13 5.53 27.90
CA HIS A 103 23.55 5.75 27.56
C HIS A 103 24.12 7.06 28.14
N ARG A 104 23.67 7.46 29.34
CA ARG A 104 24.29 8.55 30.12
C ARG A 104 24.16 8.30 31.62
N ALA A 105 24.59 7.13 32.09
CA ALA A 105 24.69 6.81 33.52
C ALA A 105 25.87 5.87 33.83
N THR A 106 26.92 5.93 33.02
CA THR A 106 28.20 5.26 33.27
C THR A 106 29.33 6.14 32.75
N ARG A 107 29.57 7.25 33.44
CA ARG A 107 30.90 7.85 33.52
C ARG A 107 31.03 8.68 34.78
#